data_AF-A0A938JZD5-F1
#
_entry.id   AF-A0A938JZD5-F1
#
_cell.length_a   1.000
_cell.length_b   1.000
_cell.length_c   1.000
_cell.angle_alpha   90.00
_cell.angle_beta   90.00
_cell.angle_gamma   90.00
#
_symmetry.space_group_name_H-M   'P 1'
#
loop_
_entity.id
_entity.type
_entity.pdbx_description
1 polymer ?
#
loop_
_entity_poly.entity_id
_entity_poly.type
_entity_poly.pdbx_seq_one_letter_code
_entity_poly.pdbx_strand_id
1 'polypeptide(L)' 'MPVSEKSLVEKLGHKADARLVILSCDDLGAFHAANIGIYDALHKGVATCASIMVP' A
#
# COMPACT_ATOMS: atom_id res chain seq x y z
N MET A 1 -26.84 -21.62 -9.54
CA MET A 1 -26.08 -20.63 -10.33
C MET A 1 -25.06 -20.03 -9.38
N PRO A 2 -23.74 -20.14 -9.58
CA PRO A 2 -22.81 -19.45 -8.70
C PRO A 2 -23.06 -17.95 -8.86
N VAL A 3 -23.34 -17.27 -7.75
CA VAL A 3 -23.41 -15.80 -7.73
C VAL A 3 -22.04 -15.33 -8.19
N SER A 4 -21.98 -14.59 -9.31
CA SER A 4 -20.75 -13.94 -9.75
C SER A 4 -20.37 -12.92 -8.69
N GLU A 5 -19.56 -13.32 -7.71
CA GLU A 5 -19.05 -12.40 -6.70
C GLU A 5 -18.27 -11.29 -7.41
N LYS A 6 -18.55 -10.04 -7.02
CA LYS A 6 -17.76 -8.89 -7.46
C LYS A 6 -16.28 -9.15 -7.19
N SER A 7 -15.42 -8.79 -8.14
CA SER A 7 -13.98 -8.89 -7.96
C SER A 7 -13.53 -7.99 -6.79
N LEU A 8 -12.33 -8.25 -6.24
CA LEU A 8 -11.78 -7.43 -5.16
C LEU A 8 -11.70 -5.95 -5.56
N VAL A 9 -11.29 -5.66 -6.79
CA VAL A 9 -11.18 -4.30 -7.33
C VAL A 9 -12.54 -3.59 -7.33
N GLU A 10 -13.60 -4.28 -7.74
CA GLU A 10 -14.97 -3.74 -7.70
C GLU A 10 -15.50 -3.60 -6.27
N LYS A 11 -15.15 -4.52 -5.38
CA LYS A 11 -15.49 -4.43 -3.94
C LYS A 11 -14.82 -3.21 -3.28
N LEU A 12 -13.64 -2.81 -3.76
CA LEU A 12 -12.92 -1.59 -3.35
C LEU A 12 -13.48 -0.31 -4.00
N GLY A 13 -14.52 -0.40 -4.85
CA GLY A 13 -15.16 0.77 -5.47
C GLY A 13 -14.53 1.22 -6.79
N HIS A 14 -13.62 0.43 -7.37
CA HIS A 14 -13.02 0.73 -8.67
C HIS A 14 -13.73 0.01 -9.82
N LYS A 15 -13.46 0.43 -11.05
CA LYS A 15 -13.98 -0.23 -12.26
C LYS A 15 -13.37 -1.64 -12.39
N ALA A 16 -14.10 -2.58 -13.00
CA ALA A 16 -13.65 -3.98 -13.16
C ALA A 16 -12.34 -4.13 -13.94
N ASP A 17 -12.01 -3.18 -14.80
CA ASP A 17 -10.78 -3.13 -15.60
C ASP A 17 -9.65 -2.30 -14.98
N ALA A 18 -9.88 -1.71 -13.80
CA ALA A 18 -8.87 -0.91 -13.13
C ALA A 18 -7.70 -1.78 -12.66
N ARG A 19 -6.48 -1.30 -12.89
CA ARG A 19 -5.25 -1.86 -12.32
C ARG A 19 -4.83 -1.01 -11.14
N LEU A 20 -4.74 -1.64 -9.96
CA LEU A 20 -4.37 -0.99 -8.71
C LEU A 20 -2.99 -1.47 -8.28
N VAL A 21 -2.22 -0.60 -7.65
CA VAL A 21 -0.91 -0.92 -7.07
C VAL A 21 -0.88 -0.47 -5.61
N ILE A 22 -0.35 -1.32 -4.74
CA ILE A 22 0.05 -0.96 -3.39
C ILE A 22 1.58 -0.89 -3.42
N LEU A 23 2.12 0.30 -3.22
CA LEU A 23 3.56 0.52 -3.14
C LEU A 23 3.95 0.66 -1.67
N SER A 24 4.43 -0.43 -1.08
CA SER A 24 4.87 -0.47 0.31
C SER A 24 6.37 -0.18 0.41
N CYS A 25 6.75 0.65 1.37
CA CYS A 25 8.12 0.69 1.86
C CYS A 25 8.34 -0.34 2.98
N ASP A 26 9.54 -0.90 3.04
CA ASP A 26 9.96 -1.80 4.12
C ASP A 26 10.93 -1.09 5.08
N ASP A 27 11.22 -1.71 6.23
CA ASP A 27 12.22 -1.27 7.22
C ASP A 27 11.91 0.02 8.00
N LEU A 28 10.64 0.45 8.07
CA LEU A 28 10.30 1.55 8.97
C LEU A 28 10.57 1.12 10.41
N GLY A 29 11.37 1.90 11.14
CA GLY A 29 11.82 1.60 12.50
C GLY A 29 13.21 0.94 12.58
N ALA A 30 13.82 0.53 11.46
CA ALA A 30 15.12 -0.18 11.47
C ALA A 30 16.30 0.69 11.89
N PHE A 31 16.46 1.83 11.21
CA PHE A 31 17.56 2.75 11.39
C PHE A 31 17.17 4.14 10.87
N HIS A 32 17.92 5.16 11.28
CA HIS A 32 17.56 6.56 11.04
C HIS A 32 17.35 6.88 9.55
N ALA A 33 18.25 6.43 8.67
CA ALA A 33 18.14 6.72 7.23
C ALA A 33 16.89 6.11 6.58
N ALA A 34 16.53 4.86 6.94
CA ALA A 34 15.28 4.25 6.48
C ALA A 34 14.07 5.07 6.94
N ASN A 35 14.02 5.43 8.22
CA ASN A 35 12.91 6.20 8.77
C ASN A 35 12.68 7.51 8.00
N ILE A 36 13.74 8.29 7.79
CA ILE A 36 13.64 9.57 7.07
C ILE A 36 13.17 9.36 5.63
N GLY A 37 13.75 8.40 4.91
CA GLY A 37 13.38 8.13 3.52
C GLY A 37 11.92 7.67 3.37
N ILE A 38 11.46 6.81 4.28
CA ILE A 38 10.10 6.27 4.26
C ILE A 38 9.08 7.35 4.61
N TYR A 39 9.33 8.17 5.63
CA TYR A 39 8.45 9.31 5.94
C TYR A 39 8.34 10.28 4.77
N ASP A 40 9.44 10.58 4.08
CA ASP A 40 9.42 11.44 2.90
C ASP A 40 8.61 10.81 1.75
N ALA A 41 8.81 9.51 1.48
CA ALA A 41 8.08 8.78 0.44
C ALA A 41 6.57 8.74 0.71
N LEU A 42 6.16 8.54 1.98
CA LEU A 42 4.75 8.55 2.38
C LEU A 42 4.15 9.96 2.29
N HIS A 43 4.84 10.98 2.80
CA HIS A 43 4.32 12.36 2.77
C HIS A 43 4.19 12.93 1.36
N LYS A 44 5.11 12.57 0.46
CA LYS A 44 5.03 12.96 -0.96
C LYS A 44 4.09 12.08 -1.78
N GLY A 45 3.52 11.04 -1.20
CA GLY A 45 2.63 10.09 -1.88
C GLY A 45 3.33 9.20 -2.91
N VAL A 46 4.66 9.06 -2.83
CA VAL A 46 5.42 8.10 -3.65
C VAL A 46 5.10 6.68 -3.19
N ALA A 47 5.09 6.44 -1.88
CA ALA A 47 4.64 5.19 -1.29
C ALA A 47 3.21 5.33 -0.75
N THR A 48 2.47 4.22 -0.76
CA THR A 48 1.08 4.17 -0.28
C THR A 48 0.96 3.65 1.14
N CYS A 49 1.95 2.89 1.61
CA CYS A 49 1.98 2.33 2.96
C CYS A 49 3.41 1.90 3.35
N ALA A 50 3.60 1.48 4.60
CA ALA A 50 4.81 0.86 5.10
C ALA A 50 4.50 -0.11 6.26
N SER A 51 5.38 -1.09 6.47
CA SER A 51 5.42 -1.92 7.69
C SER A 51 6.41 -1.33 8.70
N ILE A 52 6.03 -1.31 9.98
CA ILE A 52 6.89 -0.83 11.07
C ILE A 52 7.42 -1.99 11.90
N MET A 53 8.72 -1.95 12.20
CA MET A 53 9.35 -2.83 13.19
C MET A 53 9.20 -2.23 14.59
N VAL A 54 8.59 -3.00 15.48
CA VAL A 54 8.40 -2.66 16.90
C VAL A 54 9.25 -3.63 17.73
N PRO A 55 10.06 -3.16 18.69
CA PRO A 55 10.88 -4.02 19.55
C PRO A 55 10.05 -4.84 20.54
#